data_AF-A0A0B1R4K1-F1
#
_entry.id   AF-A0A0B1R4K1-F1
#
_cell.length_a   1.000
_cell.length_b   1.000
_cell.length_c   1.000
_cell.angle_alpha   90.00
_cell.angle_beta   90.00
_cell.angle_gamma   90.00
#
_symmetry.space_group_name_H-M   'P 1'
#
loop_
_entity.id
_entity.type
_entity.pdbx_description
1 polymer ?
#
loop_
_entity_poly.entity_id
_entity_poly.type
_entity_poly.pdbx_seq_one_letter_code
_entity_poly.pdbx_strand_id
1 'polypeptide(L)' 'MQIKIFSIKPSGNGQLFLKKQALISEKEALGSLVTEILTNGKPLSRKTLCLEVLNKLDGNEDVNEKMIYNSIFKKLLGG' A
#
# COMPACT_ATOMS: atom_id res chain seq x y z
N MET A 1 -9.57 7.22 12.54
CA MET A 1 -9.00 5.93 12.12
C MET A 1 -10.00 4.83 12.49
N GLN A 2 -10.78 4.33 11.53
CA GLN A 2 -11.82 3.33 11.81
C GLN A 2 -11.20 1.93 11.72
N ILE A 3 -10.93 1.32 12.87
CA ILE A 3 -10.43 -0.05 12.97
C ILE A 3 -11.63 -0.98 12.78
N LYS A 4 -11.72 -1.68 11.64
CA LYS A 4 -12.74 -2.72 11.46
C LYS A 4 -12.17 -4.07 11.94
N ILE A 5 -12.45 -4.40 13.19
CA ILE A 5 -12.13 -5.70 13.78
C ILE A 5 -13.24 -6.68 13.36
N PHE A 6 -12.93 -7.60 12.44
CA PHE A 6 -13.77 -8.78 12.27
C PHE A 6 -13.44 -9.76 13.40
N SER A 7 -14.38 -9.95 14.31
CA SER A 7 -14.30 -10.94 15.39
C SER A 7 -14.80 -12.28 14.85
N ILE A 8 -13.88 -13.18 14.51
CA ILE A 8 -14.21 -14.57 14.20
C ILE A 8 -13.96 -15.35 15.50
N LYS A 9 -15.01 -15.92 16.10
CA LYS A 9 -14.88 -16.78 17.29
C LYS A 9 -14.11 -18.05 16.91
N PRO A 10 -12.99 -18.39 17.56
CA PRO A 10 -12.35 -19.68 17.35
C PRO A 10 -13.04 -20.74 18.22
N SER A 11 -13.49 -21.82 17.58
CA SER A 11 -13.71 -23.10 18.23
C SER A 11 -12.51 -23.98 17.87
N GLY A 12 -11.66 -24.28 18.85
CA GLY A 12 -10.56 -25.23 18.68
C GLY A 12 -9.22 -24.74 19.25
N ASN A 13 -8.62 -25.59 20.08
CA ASN A 13 -7.32 -25.41 20.72
C ASN A 13 -6.19 -25.56 19.69
N GLY A 14 -5.84 -24.47 19.02
CA GLY A 14 -4.63 -24.34 18.24
C GLY A 14 -4.20 -22.89 18.33
N GLN A 15 -2.99 -22.63 18.85
CA GLN A 15 -2.45 -21.28 18.85
C GLN A 15 -2.31 -20.82 17.39
N LEU A 16 -3.24 -20.00 16.92
CA LEU A 16 -3.10 -19.31 15.65
C LEU A 16 -2.00 -18.27 15.82
N PHE A 17 -0.87 -18.51 15.16
CA PHE A 17 0.12 -17.47 14.88
C PHE A 17 -0.57 -16.44 13.97
N LEU A 18 -1.19 -15.43 14.58
CA LEU A 18 -1.81 -14.30 13.90
C LEU A 18 -0.68 -13.49 13.23
N LYS A 19 -0.20 -13.94 12.06
CA LYS A 19 0.53 -13.06 11.14
C LYS A 19 -0.52 -12.16 10.48
N LYS A 20 -1.04 -11.22 11.27
CA LYS A 20 -1.90 -10.14 10.83
C LYS A 20 -1.02 -9.19 10.00
N GLN A 21 -0.77 -9.56 8.75
CA GLN A 21 -0.11 -8.69 7.79
C GLN A 21 -1.05 -7.48 7.62
N ALA A 22 -0.69 -6.35 8.22
CA ALA A 22 -1.46 -5.12 8.09
C ALA A 22 -1.37 -4.68 6.62
N LEU A 23 -2.39 -5.02 5.85
CA LEU A 23 -2.49 -4.69 4.44
C LEU A 23 -2.78 -3.18 4.36
N ILE A 24 -1.79 -2.39 3.91
CA ILE A 24 -1.95 -0.95 3.72
C ILE A 24 -3.04 -0.70 2.68
N SER A 25 -3.91 0.29 2.88
CA SER A 25 -4.90 0.63 1.86
C SER A 25 -4.27 1.43 0.71
N GLU A 26 -4.93 1.44 -0.45
CA GLU A 26 -4.46 2.21 -1.62
C GLU A 26 -4.32 3.71 -1.32
N LYS A 27 -5.25 4.28 -0.54
CA LYS A 27 -5.18 5.69 -0.14
C LYS A 27 -4.02 5.97 0.82
N GLU A 28 -3.74 5.05 1.75
CA GLU A 28 -2.60 5.18 2.66
C GLU A 28 -1.29 5.08 1.90
N ALA A 29 -1.15 4.08 1.02
CA ALA A 29 0.02 3.92 0.16
C ALA A 29 0.27 5.17 -0.71
N LEU A 30 -0.79 5.71 -1.33
CA LEU A 30 -0.72 6.94 -2.10
C LEU A 30 -0.32 8.14 -1.22
N GLY A 31 -0.89 8.26 -0.02
CA GLY A 31 -0.54 9.29 0.95
C GLY A 31 0.94 9.24 1.31
N SER A 32 1.47 8.05 1.61
CA SER A 32 2.89 7.84 1.91
C SER A 32 3.80 8.25 0.75
N LEU A 33 3.45 7.90 -0.49
CA LEU A 33 4.21 8.32 -1.69
C LEU A 33 4.22 9.83 -1.84
N VAL A 34 3.07 10.49 -1.66
CA VAL A 34 2.97 11.96 -1.72
C VAL A 34 3.81 12.61 -0.63
N THR A 35 3.76 12.10 0.60
CA THR A 35 4.60 12.58 1.70
C THR A 35 6.08 12.41 1.39
N GLU A 36 6.51 11.23 0.93
CA GLU A 36 7.90 10.95 0.55
C GLU A 36 8.40 11.91 -0.53
N ILE A 37 7.58 12.19 -1.56
CA ILE A 37 7.90 13.15 -2.62
C ILE A 37 8.11 14.55 -2.05
N LEU A 38 7.15 15.05 -1.26
CA LEU A 38 7.15 16.41 -0.74
C LEU A 38 8.27 16.63 0.31
N THR A 39 8.48 15.68 1.21
CA THR A 39 9.54 15.74 2.22
C THR A 39 10.93 15.74 1.59
N ASN A 40 11.10 15.08 0.43
CA ASN A 40 12.34 15.11 -0.33
C ASN A 40 12.49 16.38 -1.20
N GLY A 41 11.58 17.36 -1.09
CA GLY A 41 11.62 18.59 -1.89
C GLY A 41 11.37 18.37 -3.39
N LYS A 42 10.88 17.19 -3.79
CA LYS A 42 10.56 16.90 -5.19
C LYS A 42 9.21 17.51 -5.56
N PRO A 43 9.03 18.02 -6.78
CA PRO A 43 7.74 18.53 -7.22
C PRO A 43 6.71 17.39 -7.29
N LEU A 44 5.54 17.60 -6.66
CA LEU A 44 4.42 16.67 -6.77
C LEU A 44 3.77 16.80 -8.15
N SER A 45 4.13 15.89 -9.04
CA SER A 45 3.58 15.79 -10.39
C SER A 45 3.20 14.36 -10.69
N ARG A 46 2.32 14.14 -11.69
CA ARG A 46 2.02 12.79 -12.19
C ARG A 46 3.29 12.04 -12.59
N LYS A 47 4.27 12.73 -13.22
CA LYS A 47 5.56 12.15 -13.60
C LYS A 47 6.35 11.67 -12.38
N THR A 48 6.50 12.51 -11.36
CA THR A 48 7.23 12.17 -10.13
C THR A 48 6.55 11.03 -9.39
N LEU A 49 5.20 11.05 -9.34
CA LEU A 49 4.42 10.03 -8.66
C LEU A 49 4.49 8.68 -9.38
N CYS A 50 4.38 8.65 -10.71
CA CYS A 50 4.58 7.43 -11.49
C CYS A 50 5.98 6.84 -11.28
N LEU A 51 7.02 7.68 -11.25
CA LEU A 51 8.39 7.21 -11.01
C LEU A 51 8.53 6.56 -9.62
N GLU A 52 7.99 7.19 -8.58
CA GLU A 52 8.06 6.64 -7.23
C GLU A 52 7.27 5.32 -7.09
N VAL A 53 6.11 5.22 -7.75
CA VAL A 53 5.34 3.96 -7.82
C VAL A 53 6.13 2.86 -8.53
N LEU A 54 6.78 3.17 -9.65
CA LEU A 54 7.63 2.20 -10.37
C LEU A 54 8.80 1.74 -9.49
N ASN A 55 9.47 2.64 -8.78
CA ASN A 55 10.52 2.28 -7.83
C ASN A 55 10.01 1.29 -6.76
N LYS A 56 8.81 1.51 -6.20
CA LYS A 56 8.20 0.55 -5.26
C LYS A 56 7.84 -0.77 -5.93
N LEU A 57 7.45 -0.79 -7.20
CA LEU A 57 7.13 -2.04 -7.91
C LEU A 57 8.39 -2.87 -8.20
N ASP A 58 9.48 -2.22 -8.57
CA ASP A 58 10.76 -2.86 -8.91
C ASP A 58 11.46 -3.43 -7.66
N GLY A 59 11.39 -2.72 -6.52
CA GLY A 59 12.08 -3.09 -5.29
C GLY A 59 11.31 -3.98 -4.31
N ASN A 60 10.07 -4.36 -4.63
CA ASN A 60 9.20 -5.09 -3.71
C ASN A 60 9.08 -6.57 -4.08
N GLU A 61 8.94 -7.44 -3.09
CA GLU A 61 8.68 -8.88 -3.28
C GLU A 61 7.29 -9.28 -2.77
N ASP A 62 6.63 -8.43 -1.99
CA ASP A 62 5.28 -8.65 -1.47
C ASP A 62 4.22 -8.48 -2.57
N VAL A 63 3.50 -9.57 -2.82
CA VAL A 63 2.46 -9.64 -3.86
C VAL A 63 1.31 -8.66 -3.58
N ASN A 64 0.93 -8.47 -2.32
CA ASN A 64 -0.19 -7.60 -1.96
C ASN A 64 0.17 -6.14 -2.16
N GLU A 65 1.38 -5.73 -1.74
CA GLU A 65 1.86 -4.37 -1.99
C GLU A 65 2.01 -4.10 -3.49
N LYS A 66 2.53 -5.07 -4.26
CA LYS A 66 2.55 -4.96 -5.73
C LYS A 66 1.17 -4.77 -6.33
N MET A 67 0.15 -5.47 -5.84
CA MET A 67 -1.23 -5.28 -6.32
C MET A 67 -1.72 -3.84 -6.07
N ILE A 68 -1.43 -3.29 -4.89
CA ILE A 68 -1.80 -1.91 -4.53
C ILE A 68 -1.08 -0.90 -5.42
N TYR A 69 0.25 -1.00 -5.55
CA TYR A 69 1.04 -0.09 -6.37
C TYR A 69 0.66 -0.19 -7.86
N ASN A 70 0.36 -1.38 -8.38
CA ASN A 70 -0.17 -1.55 -9.74
C ASN A 70 -1.54 -0.87 -9.92
N SER A 71 -2.43 -0.95 -8.92
CA SER A 71 -3.72 -0.25 -8.95
C SER A 71 -3.54 1.26 -9.03
N ILE A 72 -2.65 1.82 -8.19
CA ILE A 72 -2.29 3.24 -8.21
C ILE A 72 -1.72 3.62 -9.58
N PHE A 73 -0.77 2.85 -10.10
CA PHE A 73 -0.13 3.12 -11.38
C PHE A 73 -1.14 3.20 -12.52
N LYS A 74 -2.07 2.23 -12.61
CA LYS A 74 -3.14 2.25 -13.61
C LYS A 74 -4.00 3.51 -13.53
N LYS A 75 -4.38 3.94 -12.32
CA LYS A 75 -5.18 5.17 -12.13
C LYS A 75 -4.42 6.43 -12.57
N LEU A 76 -3.11 6.49 -12.35
CA LEU A 76 -2.28 7.63 -12.76
C LEU A 76 -2.14 7.76 -14.28
N LEU A 77 -2.26 6.66 -15.01
CA LEU A 77 -2.24 6.63 -16.47
C LEU A 77 -3.60 6.94 -17.11
N GLY A 78 -4.62 7.25 -16.31
CA GLY A 78 -5.97 7.54 -16.79
C GLY A 78 -6.78 6.27 -17.10
N GLY A 79 -6.56 5.20 -16.30
CA GLY A 79 -7.22 3.91 -16.45
C GLY A 79 -8.74 3.94 -16.46
#